data_AF-A0A962KTQ9-F1
#
_entry.id   AF-A0A962KTQ9-F1
#
_cell.length_a   1.000
_cell.length_b   1.000
_cell.length_c   1.000
_cell.angle_alpha   90.00
_cell.angle_beta   90.00
_cell.angle_gamma   90.00
#
_symmetry.space_group_name_H-M   'P 1'
#
loop_
_entity.id
_entity.type
_entity.pdbx_description
1 polymer ?
#
loop_
_entity_poly.entity_id
_entity_poly.type
_entity_poly.pdbx_seq_one_letter_code
_entity_poly.pdbx_strand_id
1 'polypeptide(L)'
;MRSACFFLVAFCVCLAGLPALAQLSPERGKKLEITADGSLEWHRNEKFFRANKNVRAQQGSTTLVSALLTAKYTETKDNDMNITQIEAEGGVVIESAQSKAYGERAVYDLNKGLATMTGKGLKLVTSEQTVTAKDHFEYWAADGRLKAIGQAVAVQGQDRIEADELSAVFVKNAEGKRVLKTLEAKGNVKITTPKEVLTGDYGIYRAETNVAEVTGKVKIVRGPNTLEGNRAQVDLNTNVSSMFGGEGTGRVRAVFFPGSEKKPE
;
A
#
# COMPACT_ATOMS: atom_id res chain seq x y z
N MET A 1 -7.50 -39.89 23.02
CA MET A 1 -8.00 -39.46 21.70
C MET A 1 -7.80 -37.96 21.58
N ARG A 2 -6.75 -37.52 20.89
CA ARG A 2 -6.49 -36.09 20.65
C ARG A 2 -7.24 -35.70 19.39
N SER A 3 -8.33 -34.96 19.55
CA SER A 3 -9.11 -34.40 18.45
C SER A 3 -8.21 -33.56 17.56
N ALA A 4 -8.05 -33.96 16.31
CA ALA A 4 -7.46 -33.15 15.25
C ALA A 4 -8.38 -31.96 14.98
N CYS A 5 -8.17 -30.85 15.70
CA CYS A 5 -8.82 -29.59 15.41
C CYS A 5 -8.20 -29.00 14.15
N PHE A 6 -8.94 -29.07 13.04
CA PHE A 6 -8.67 -28.36 11.79
C PHE A 6 -8.84 -26.85 12.01
N PHE A 7 -7.87 -26.20 12.64
CA PHE A 7 -7.85 -24.74 12.67
C PHE A 7 -7.27 -24.21 11.37
N LEU A 8 -8.12 -23.55 10.58
CA LEU A 8 -7.70 -22.60 9.57
C LEU A 8 -6.84 -21.54 10.29
N VAL A 9 -5.53 -21.70 10.23
CA VAL A 9 -4.53 -20.72 10.70
C VAL A 9 -4.91 -19.37 10.13
N ALA A 10 -5.22 -18.46 11.04
CA ALA A 10 -5.47 -17.07 10.76
C ALA A 10 -4.34 -16.50 9.89
N PHE A 11 -4.72 -15.92 8.75
CA PHE A 11 -3.87 -15.00 8.00
C PHE A 11 -3.69 -13.75 8.85
N CYS A 12 -2.80 -13.84 9.84
CA CYS A 12 -2.40 -12.72 10.66
C CYS A 12 -1.38 -11.89 9.89
N VAL A 13 -1.83 -11.30 8.77
CA VAL A 13 -1.17 -10.14 8.24
C VAL A 13 -1.48 -9.02 9.23
N CYS A 14 -0.64 -8.97 10.26
CA CYS A 14 -0.56 -7.90 11.24
C CYS A 14 -0.09 -6.64 10.50
N LEU A 15 -0.99 -6.03 9.72
CA LEU A 15 -0.83 -4.70 9.14
C LEU A 15 -0.91 -3.59 10.20
N ALA A 16 -0.84 -3.95 11.48
CA ALA A 16 -0.63 -3.01 12.59
C ALA A 16 0.65 -2.17 12.41
N GLY A 17 1.57 -2.62 11.55
CA GLY A 17 2.79 -1.93 11.14
C GLY A 17 2.65 -0.87 10.03
N LEU A 18 1.44 -0.52 9.60
CA LEU A 18 1.24 0.45 8.52
C LEU A 18 1.19 1.96 8.86
N PRO A 19 1.45 2.48 10.08
CA PRO A 19 1.40 3.93 10.26
C PRO A 19 2.42 4.69 9.39
N ALA A 20 3.43 3.96 8.88
CA ALA A 20 4.54 4.43 8.06
C ALA A 20 4.18 4.94 6.66
N LEU A 21 3.14 4.39 6.03
CA LEU A 21 2.79 4.73 4.64
C LEU A 21 2.19 6.13 4.51
N ALA A 22 1.68 6.65 5.62
CA ALA A 22 0.84 7.82 5.59
C ALA A 22 1.57 9.11 5.99
N GLN A 23 2.89 9.02 6.21
CA GLN A 23 3.81 10.16 6.40
C GLN A 23 4.54 10.58 5.11
N LEU A 24 4.19 10.01 3.96
CA LEU A 24 4.66 10.51 2.66
C LEU A 24 4.08 11.89 2.30
N SER A 25 3.12 12.40 3.09
CA SER A 25 2.56 13.74 2.90
C SER A 25 3.57 14.82 3.29
N PRO A 26 3.79 15.83 2.43
CA PRO A 26 4.56 17.00 2.82
C PRO A 26 3.87 17.76 3.95
N GLU A 27 4.63 18.20 4.96
CA GLU A 27 4.12 18.98 6.10
C GLU A 27 3.84 20.43 5.67
N ARG A 28 2.65 20.67 5.10
CA ARG A 28 2.19 22.00 4.67
C ARG A 28 2.35 23.02 5.82
N GLY A 29 3.13 24.07 5.58
CA GLY A 29 3.46 25.12 6.57
C GLY A 29 4.91 25.11 7.05
N LYS A 30 5.67 24.04 6.80
CA LYS A 30 7.13 24.05 6.98
C LYS A 30 7.83 24.56 5.72
N LYS A 31 8.99 25.19 5.91
CA LYS A 31 9.86 25.66 4.81
C LYS A 31 10.18 24.50 3.87
N LEU A 32 9.96 24.72 2.58
CA LEU A 32 10.45 23.87 1.51
C LEU A 32 11.84 24.37 1.12
N GLU A 33 12.85 23.51 1.20
CA GLU A 33 14.21 23.78 0.78
C GLU A 33 14.56 22.89 -0.41
N ILE A 34 15.12 23.46 -1.47
CA ILE A 34 15.55 22.73 -2.66
C ILE A 34 17.03 23.03 -2.90
N THR A 35 17.83 21.97 -3.00
CA THR A 35 19.27 22.03 -3.27
C THR A 35 19.59 21.14 -4.47
N ALA A 36 20.65 21.47 -5.21
CA ALA A 36 21.08 20.73 -6.39
C ALA A 36 22.56 21.00 -6.68
N ASP A 37 23.24 20.04 -7.30
CA ASP A 37 24.66 20.15 -7.68
C ASP A 37 24.87 20.84 -9.04
N GLY A 38 23.80 21.01 -9.81
CA GLY A 38 23.80 21.64 -11.12
C GLY A 38 23.27 23.06 -11.06
N SER A 39 22.16 23.33 -11.73
CA SER A 39 21.50 24.64 -11.74
C SER A 39 20.21 24.67 -10.93
N LEU A 40 19.90 25.87 -10.41
CA LEU A 40 18.58 26.27 -9.95
C LEU A 40 18.14 27.46 -10.81
N GLU A 41 17.16 27.21 -11.67
CA GLU A 41 16.64 28.15 -12.64
C GLU A 41 15.24 28.60 -12.24
N TRP A 42 14.99 29.90 -12.40
CA TRP A 42 13.68 30.48 -12.17
C TRP A 42 13.14 31.08 -13.46
N HIS A 43 12.14 30.40 -14.01
CA HIS A 43 11.45 30.76 -15.24
C HIS A 43 10.18 31.54 -14.89
N ARG A 44 10.32 32.87 -14.74
CA ARG A 44 9.24 33.76 -14.24
C ARG A 44 8.06 33.88 -15.20
N ASN A 45 8.34 33.98 -16.50
CA ASN A 45 7.31 34.14 -17.52
C ASN A 45 6.46 32.86 -17.64
N GLU A 46 7.12 31.71 -17.57
CA GLU A 46 6.49 30.39 -17.61
C GLU A 46 6.01 29.89 -16.23
N LYS A 47 6.31 30.63 -15.15
CA LYS A 47 5.91 30.36 -13.75
C LYS A 47 6.35 29.01 -13.20
N PHE A 48 7.63 28.68 -13.32
CA PHE A 48 8.21 27.50 -12.67
C PHE A 48 9.67 27.69 -12.20
N PHE A 49 10.06 26.85 -11.25
CA PHE A 49 11.44 26.62 -10.84
C PHE A 49 11.92 25.29 -11.40
N ARG A 50 13.20 25.21 -11.79
CA ARG A 50 13.83 23.97 -12.23
C ARG A 50 15.16 23.78 -11.52
N ALA A 51 15.37 22.60 -10.97
CA ALA A 51 16.61 22.18 -10.34
C ALA A 51 17.13 20.93 -11.05
N ASN A 52 18.44 20.81 -11.30
CA ASN A 52 19.01 19.61 -11.93
C ASN A 52 20.29 19.11 -11.24
N LYS A 53 20.57 17.82 -11.44
CA LYS A 53 21.71 17.06 -10.89
C LYS A 53 21.66 16.92 -9.37
N ASN A 54 21.42 15.70 -8.89
CA ASN A 54 21.34 15.35 -7.46
C ASN A 54 20.42 16.29 -6.67
N VAL A 55 19.22 16.55 -7.21
CA VAL A 55 18.26 17.44 -6.56
C VAL A 55 17.76 16.82 -5.27
N ARG A 56 17.78 17.60 -4.20
CA ARG A 56 17.20 17.26 -2.90
C ARG A 56 16.22 18.34 -2.46
N ALA A 57 14.94 17.98 -2.41
CA ALA A 57 13.87 18.82 -1.87
C ALA A 57 13.44 18.30 -0.49
N GLN A 58 13.53 19.16 0.54
CA GLN A 58 13.20 18.80 1.92
C GLN A 58 12.08 19.68 2.46
N GLN A 59 11.06 19.05 3.04
CA GLN A 59 9.99 19.72 3.77
C GLN A 59 9.68 18.94 5.04
N GLY A 60 10.09 19.49 6.18
CA GLY A 60 9.96 18.80 7.46
C GLY A 60 10.79 17.51 7.51
N SER A 61 10.18 16.39 7.88
CA SER A 61 10.83 15.07 7.89
C SER A 61 10.90 14.40 6.51
N THR A 62 10.27 14.98 5.49
CA THR A 62 10.17 14.37 4.17
C THR A 62 11.24 14.92 3.24
N THR A 63 11.99 14.03 2.59
CA THR A 63 13.02 14.34 1.60
C THR A 63 12.68 13.67 0.28
N LEU A 64 12.67 14.43 -0.80
CA LEU A 64 12.61 13.93 -2.16
C LEU A 64 13.97 14.10 -2.81
N VAL A 65 14.48 13.04 -3.43
CA VAL A 65 15.70 13.01 -4.22
C VAL A 65 15.36 12.67 -5.67
N SER A 66 16.00 13.34 -6.63
CA SER A 66 15.80 13.11 -8.08
C SER A 66 16.95 13.69 -8.91
N ALA A 67 17.05 13.33 -10.19
CA ALA A 67 17.99 13.97 -11.11
C ALA A 67 17.50 15.35 -11.58
N LEU A 68 16.18 15.54 -11.69
CA LEU A 68 15.54 16.76 -12.17
C LEU A 68 14.27 17.03 -11.36
N LEU A 69 14.07 18.27 -10.95
CA LEU A 69 12.85 18.72 -10.27
C LEU A 69 12.32 19.98 -10.95
N THR A 70 11.02 20.01 -11.23
CA THR A 70 10.30 21.19 -11.71
C THR A 70 9.16 21.52 -10.74
N ALA A 71 9.13 22.73 -10.20
CA ALA A 71 8.06 23.20 -9.33
C ALA A 71 7.29 24.35 -10.01
N LYS A 72 6.04 24.11 -10.37
CA LYS A 72 5.14 25.12 -10.96
C LYS A 72 4.46 25.91 -9.87
N TYR A 73 4.23 27.19 -10.13
CA TYR A 73 3.61 28.08 -9.15
C TYR A 73 2.60 29.05 -9.79
N THR A 74 1.74 29.60 -8.94
CA THR A 74 0.88 30.75 -9.26
C THR A 74 1.25 31.92 -8.37
N GLU A 75 0.90 33.13 -8.80
CA GLU A 75 1.10 34.35 -8.02
C GLU A 75 -0.26 34.91 -7.62
N THR A 76 -0.39 35.32 -6.36
CA THR A 76 -1.56 36.09 -5.92
C THR A 76 -1.46 37.54 -6.38
N LYS A 77 -2.53 38.31 -6.17
CA LYS A 77 -2.52 39.77 -6.39
C LYS A 77 -1.48 40.50 -5.53
N ASP A 78 -1.08 39.90 -4.41
CA ASP A 78 -0.09 40.42 -3.48
C ASP A 78 1.34 39.96 -3.80
N ASN A 79 1.54 39.34 -4.98
CA ASN A 79 2.80 38.72 -5.43
C ASN A 79 3.28 37.52 -4.58
N ASP A 80 2.39 36.90 -3.79
CA ASP A 80 2.73 35.67 -3.08
C ASP A 80 2.79 34.49 -4.05
N MET A 81 3.88 33.75 -4.01
CA MET A 81 4.08 32.56 -4.83
C MET A 81 3.53 31.31 -4.14
N ASN A 82 2.60 30.65 -4.81
CA ASN A 82 2.00 29.41 -4.36
C ASN A 82 2.41 28.27 -5.29
N ILE A 83 3.21 27.33 -4.78
CA ILE A 83 3.54 26.11 -5.54
C ILE A 83 2.26 25.31 -5.74
N THR A 84 1.96 24.99 -7.00
CA THR A 84 0.75 24.23 -7.38
C THR A 84 1.06 22.81 -7.80
N GLN A 85 2.28 22.56 -8.29
CA GLN A 85 2.71 21.24 -8.73
C GLN A 85 4.22 21.05 -8.56
N ILE A 86 4.62 19.86 -8.12
CA ILE A 86 6.03 19.43 -8.10
C ILE A 86 6.15 18.21 -9.01
N GLU A 87 7.10 18.23 -9.93
CA GLU A 87 7.46 17.11 -10.80
C GLU A 87 8.93 16.74 -10.54
N ALA A 88 9.20 15.46 -10.31
CA ALA A 88 10.53 14.94 -10.07
C ALA A 88 10.80 13.78 -11.04
N GLU A 89 11.99 13.71 -11.61
CA GLU A 89 12.36 12.76 -12.66
C GLU A 89 13.80 12.25 -12.49
N GLY A 90 14.06 11.07 -13.05
CA GLY A 90 15.40 10.47 -13.12
C GLY A 90 15.81 9.79 -11.83
N GLY A 91 15.05 8.77 -11.43
CA GLY A 91 15.32 7.98 -10.23
C GLY A 91 14.86 8.71 -8.98
N VAL A 92 13.54 8.81 -8.80
CA VAL A 92 12.93 9.47 -7.67
C VAL A 92 12.95 8.58 -6.45
N VAL A 93 13.42 9.13 -5.33
CA VAL A 93 13.30 8.54 -4.01
C VAL A 93 12.61 9.54 -3.08
N ILE A 94 11.52 9.13 -2.45
CA ILE A 94 10.85 9.91 -1.41
C ILE A 94 11.06 9.19 -0.09
N GLU A 95 11.73 9.85 0.84
CA GLU A 95 12.02 9.34 2.18
C GLU A 95 11.27 10.15 3.23
N SER A 96 10.59 9.45 4.13
CA SER A 96 9.99 9.99 5.35
C SER A 96 10.57 9.28 6.56
N ALA A 97 10.15 9.65 7.77
CA ALA A 97 10.63 9.04 9.01
C ALA A 97 10.42 7.52 9.10
N GLN A 98 9.47 6.96 8.34
CA GLN A 98 9.05 5.56 8.49
C GLN A 98 8.98 4.80 7.16
N SER A 99 9.17 5.47 6.01
CA SER A 99 9.03 4.83 4.70
C SER A 99 9.93 5.45 3.63
N LYS A 100 10.27 4.63 2.63
CA LYS A 100 10.94 5.04 1.39
C LYS A 100 10.15 4.57 0.18
N ALA A 101 9.81 5.48 -0.72
CA ALA A 101 9.18 5.21 -2.00
C ALA A 101 10.17 5.44 -3.15
N TYR A 102 10.13 4.57 -4.16
CA TYR A 102 11.03 4.55 -5.31
C TYR A 102 10.21 4.51 -6.60
N GLY A 103 10.64 5.28 -7.60
CA GLY A 103 10.09 5.27 -8.96
C GLY A 103 10.96 6.08 -9.92
N GLU A 104 10.62 6.14 -11.20
CA GLU A 104 11.39 6.94 -12.17
C GLU A 104 10.90 8.38 -12.22
N ARG A 105 9.60 8.61 -11.97
CA ARG A 105 8.96 9.92 -11.94
C ARG A 105 7.96 10.02 -10.80
N ALA A 106 7.86 11.19 -10.19
CA ALA A 106 6.81 11.53 -9.25
C ALA A 106 6.22 12.91 -9.57
N VAL A 107 4.90 13.01 -9.50
CA VAL A 107 4.16 14.27 -9.68
C VAL A 107 3.28 14.46 -8.45
N TYR A 108 3.38 15.62 -7.81
CA TYR A 108 2.46 16.03 -6.75
C TYR A 108 1.66 17.24 -7.21
N ASP A 109 0.36 17.06 -7.42
CA ASP A 109 -0.59 18.14 -7.67
C ASP A 109 -1.11 18.64 -6.31
N LEU A 110 -0.63 19.82 -5.88
CA LEU A 110 -0.95 20.38 -4.57
C LEU A 110 -2.39 20.87 -4.48
N ASN A 111 -3.00 21.24 -5.62
CA ASN A 111 -4.40 21.65 -5.70
C ASN A 111 -5.32 20.47 -5.44
N LYS A 112 -5.02 19.31 -6.02
CA LYS A 112 -5.78 18.07 -5.79
C LYS A 112 -5.35 17.32 -4.53
N GLY A 113 -4.16 17.62 -4.01
CA GLY A 113 -3.55 16.85 -2.93
C GLY A 113 -3.19 15.41 -3.34
N LEU A 114 -2.96 15.17 -4.63
CA LEU A 114 -2.69 13.86 -5.22
C LEU A 114 -1.23 13.75 -5.65
N ALA A 115 -0.52 12.78 -5.07
CA ALA A 115 0.80 12.37 -5.53
C ALA A 115 0.70 11.11 -6.38
N THR A 116 1.35 11.10 -7.53
CA THR A 116 1.43 9.94 -8.43
C THR A 116 2.88 9.60 -8.69
N MET A 117 3.26 8.34 -8.55
CA MET A 117 4.61 7.85 -8.84
C MET A 117 4.55 6.77 -9.92
N THR A 118 5.38 6.89 -10.95
CA THR A 118 5.32 6.04 -12.15
C THR A 118 6.72 5.58 -12.60
N GLY A 119 6.74 4.68 -13.57
CA GLY A 119 7.94 4.15 -14.20
C GLY A 119 8.36 2.79 -13.65
N LYS A 120 9.60 2.39 -13.93
CA LYS A 120 10.14 1.10 -13.49
C LYS A 120 10.52 1.12 -12.00
N GLY A 121 10.56 -0.07 -11.40
CA GLY A 121 11.06 -0.25 -10.04
C GLY A 121 10.18 0.39 -8.96
N LEU A 122 8.88 0.58 -9.24
CA LEU A 122 7.92 1.11 -8.27
C LEU A 122 7.92 0.24 -7.03
N LYS A 123 8.43 0.82 -5.95
CA LYS A 123 8.61 0.14 -4.68
C LYS A 123 8.34 1.10 -3.53
N LEU A 124 7.65 0.61 -2.51
CA LEU A 124 7.43 1.30 -1.26
C LEU A 124 7.85 0.39 -0.14
N VAL A 125 8.75 0.87 0.71
CA VAL A 125 9.38 0.10 1.79
C VAL A 125 9.10 0.77 3.12
N THR A 126 8.69 -0.03 4.10
CA THR A 126 8.62 0.33 5.51
C THR A 126 9.51 -0.61 6.34
N SER A 127 9.52 -0.47 7.66
CA SER A 127 10.19 -1.44 8.54
C SER A 127 9.60 -2.84 8.44
N GLU A 128 8.29 -2.95 8.18
CA GLU A 128 7.57 -4.22 8.24
C GLU A 128 7.36 -4.87 6.88
N GLN A 129 7.32 -4.07 5.81
CA GLN A 129 6.80 -4.56 4.53
C GLN A 129 7.35 -3.84 3.31
N THR A 130 7.22 -4.51 2.17
CA THR A 130 7.46 -3.96 0.84
C THR A 130 6.21 -4.07 -0.01
N VAL A 131 5.86 -2.99 -0.72
CA VAL A 131 4.79 -2.95 -1.71
C VAL A 131 5.38 -2.59 -3.06
N THR A 132 4.99 -3.30 -4.12
CA THR A 132 5.39 -3.01 -5.51
C THR A 132 4.17 -2.95 -6.42
N ALA A 133 4.32 -2.24 -7.53
CA ALA A 133 3.31 -2.11 -8.59
C ALA A 133 4.00 -2.07 -9.95
N LYS A 134 3.27 -2.33 -11.04
CA LYS A 134 3.79 -2.23 -12.41
C LYS A 134 3.42 -0.92 -13.08
N ASP A 135 2.25 -0.36 -12.78
CA ASP A 135 1.76 0.81 -13.50
C ASP A 135 2.10 2.10 -12.73
N HIS A 136 1.56 2.24 -11.51
CA HIS A 136 1.76 3.45 -10.69
C HIS A 136 1.34 3.28 -9.22
N PHE A 137 1.83 4.18 -8.38
CA PHE A 137 1.26 4.48 -7.07
C PHE A 137 0.47 5.79 -7.11
N GLU A 138 -0.64 5.85 -6.37
CA GLU A 138 -1.39 7.08 -6.12
C GLU A 138 -1.55 7.31 -4.62
N TYR A 139 -1.41 8.56 -4.18
CA TYR A 139 -1.56 8.93 -2.79
C TYR A 139 -2.32 10.25 -2.62
N TRP A 140 -3.49 10.16 -2.00
CA TRP A 140 -4.31 11.31 -1.63
C TRP A 140 -3.95 11.74 -0.21
N ALA A 141 -3.22 12.85 -0.11
CA ALA A 141 -2.68 13.32 1.14
C ALA A 141 -3.77 13.68 2.16
N ALA A 142 -4.89 14.28 1.73
CA ALA A 142 -5.99 14.66 2.61
C ALA A 142 -6.68 13.42 3.21
N ASP A 143 -6.97 12.44 2.36
CA ASP A 143 -7.73 11.23 2.72
C ASP A 143 -6.86 10.17 3.41
N GLY A 144 -5.54 10.31 3.33
CA GLY A 144 -4.62 9.26 3.76
C GLY A 144 -4.83 7.97 2.99
N ARG A 145 -5.14 8.07 1.69
CA ARG A 145 -5.41 6.92 0.83
C ARG A 145 -4.22 6.67 -0.08
N LEU A 146 -3.70 5.43 -0.08
CA LEU A 146 -2.67 4.95 -0.97
C LEU A 146 -3.25 3.87 -1.89
N LYS A 147 -2.88 3.90 -3.17
CA LYS A 147 -3.12 2.82 -4.11
C LYS A 147 -1.85 2.37 -4.81
N ALA A 148 -1.78 1.07 -5.05
CA ALA A 148 -0.81 0.40 -5.91
C ALA A 148 -1.57 -0.28 -7.06
N ILE A 149 -1.27 0.12 -8.29
CA ILE A 149 -2.02 -0.31 -9.48
C ILE A 149 -1.12 -1.04 -10.47
N GLY A 150 -1.62 -2.14 -11.02
CA GLY A 150 -0.97 -2.94 -12.03
C GLY A 150 -0.17 -4.07 -11.40
N GLN A 151 -0.82 -5.22 -11.19
CA GLN A 151 -0.21 -6.41 -10.56
C GLN A 151 0.53 -6.05 -9.26
N ALA A 152 -0.20 -5.38 -8.38
CA ALA A 152 0.29 -4.94 -7.09
C ALA A 152 0.63 -6.15 -6.20
N VAL A 153 1.77 -6.05 -5.52
CA VAL A 153 2.25 -7.09 -4.60
C VAL A 153 2.65 -6.43 -3.29
N ALA A 154 2.14 -6.94 -2.18
CA ALA A 154 2.59 -6.60 -0.84
C ALA A 154 3.24 -7.83 -0.19
N VAL A 155 4.40 -7.65 0.44
CA VAL A 155 5.13 -8.69 1.16
C VAL A 155 5.42 -8.21 2.58
N GLN A 156 5.06 -9.04 3.56
CA GLN A 156 5.33 -8.83 4.99
C GLN A 156 5.85 -10.14 5.58
N GLY A 157 7.13 -10.17 5.99
CA GLY A 157 7.76 -11.42 6.42
C GLY A 157 7.72 -12.50 5.33
N GLN A 158 7.05 -13.62 5.61
CA GLN A 158 6.83 -14.69 4.62
C GLN A 158 5.47 -14.62 3.93
N ASP A 159 4.62 -13.67 4.32
CA ASP A 159 3.28 -13.51 3.78
C ASP A 159 3.30 -12.59 2.56
N ARG A 160 2.48 -12.92 1.57
CA ARG A 160 2.39 -12.21 0.30
C ARG A 160 0.95 -12.05 -0.14
N ILE A 161 0.59 -10.85 -0.57
CA ILE A 161 -0.69 -10.52 -1.20
C ILE A 161 -0.41 -10.04 -2.61
N GLU A 162 -1.09 -10.59 -3.60
CA GLU A 162 -1.06 -10.22 -5.01
C GLU A 162 -2.47 -9.85 -5.45
N ALA A 163 -2.62 -8.77 -6.23
CA ALA A 163 -3.89 -8.33 -6.80
C ALA A 163 -3.65 -7.39 -8.00
N ASP A 164 -4.69 -7.08 -8.79
CA ASP A 164 -4.58 -6.05 -9.82
C ASP A 164 -4.41 -4.65 -9.21
N GLU A 165 -5.12 -4.39 -8.09
CA GLU A 165 -5.02 -3.16 -7.28
C GLU A 165 -4.97 -3.49 -5.79
N LEU A 166 -4.05 -2.85 -5.06
CA LEU A 166 -4.06 -2.79 -3.59
C LEU A 166 -4.34 -1.35 -3.15
N SER A 167 -5.29 -1.14 -2.24
CA SER A 167 -5.68 0.18 -1.72
C SER A 167 -5.68 0.17 -0.19
N ALA A 168 -5.02 1.14 0.43
CA ALA A 168 -4.99 1.31 1.88
C ALA A 168 -5.50 2.70 2.27
N VAL A 169 -6.32 2.76 3.33
CA VAL A 169 -6.81 4.01 3.91
C VAL A 169 -6.29 4.14 5.33
N PHE A 170 -5.73 5.31 5.64
CA PHE A 170 -5.14 5.66 6.93
C PHE A 170 -5.91 6.79 7.60
N VAL A 171 -6.17 6.66 8.89
CA VAL A 171 -6.80 7.69 9.72
C VAL A 171 -5.88 8.11 10.85
N LYS A 172 -5.95 9.37 11.29
CA LYS A 172 -5.21 9.83 12.46
C LYS A 172 -5.87 9.29 13.73
N ASN A 173 -5.07 8.72 14.63
CA ASN A 173 -5.50 8.36 15.97
C ASN A 173 -5.46 9.57 16.91
N ALA A 174 -5.75 9.37 18.20
CA ALA A 174 -5.79 10.44 19.20
C ALA A 174 -4.43 11.17 19.36
N GLU A 175 -3.32 10.48 19.11
CA GLU A 175 -1.96 11.05 19.14
C GLU A 175 -1.56 11.75 17.82
N GLY A 176 -2.50 11.84 16.86
CA GLY A 176 -2.24 12.43 15.53
C GLY A 176 -1.43 11.54 14.59
N LYS A 177 -1.06 10.32 15.01
CA LYS A 177 -0.38 9.32 14.20
C LYS A 177 -1.37 8.66 13.27
N ARG A 178 -1.01 8.53 11.99
CA ARG A 178 -1.86 7.80 11.05
C ARG A 178 -1.77 6.30 11.29
N VAL A 179 -2.89 5.61 11.32
CA VAL A 179 -3.01 4.16 11.53
C VAL A 179 -3.90 3.57 10.42
N LEU A 180 -3.70 2.29 10.09
CA LEU A 180 -4.52 1.63 9.08
C LEU A 180 -5.98 1.62 9.52
N LYS A 181 -6.88 1.97 8.61
CA LYS A 181 -8.32 1.75 8.74
C LYS A 181 -8.77 0.55 7.92
N THR A 182 -8.42 0.54 6.64
CA THR A 182 -8.80 -0.52 5.70
C THR A 182 -7.68 -0.83 4.72
N LEU A 183 -7.52 -2.11 4.40
CA LEU A 183 -6.76 -2.59 3.24
C LEU A 183 -7.71 -3.33 2.30
N GLU A 184 -7.67 -3.02 1.02
CA GLU A 184 -8.44 -3.67 -0.02
C GLU A 184 -7.50 -4.25 -1.07
N ALA A 185 -7.85 -5.43 -1.58
CA ALA A 185 -7.21 -6.10 -2.70
C ALA A 185 -8.29 -6.39 -3.75
N LYS A 186 -8.09 -5.94 -4.98
CA LYS A 186 -9.10 -6.05 -6.04
C LYS A 186 -8.53 -6.68 -7.29
N GLY A 187 -9.24 -7.68 -7.81
CA GLY A 187 -8.90 -8.39 -9.02
C GLY A 187 -7.78 -9.40 -8.78
N ASN A 188 -7.98 -10.64 -9.25
CA ASN A 188 -6.98 -11.72 -9.19
C ASN A 188 -6.30 -11.86 -7.82
N VAL A 189 -7.08 -11.75 -6.74
CA VAL A 189 -6.54 -11.74 -5.38
C VAL A 189 -5.94 -13.10 -5.08
N LYS A 190 -4.65 -13.10 -4.71
CA LYS A 190 -3.93 -14.27 -4.24
C LYS A 190 -3.13 -13.93 -3.01
N ILE A 191 -3.40 -14.66 -1.95
CA ILE A 191 -2.77 -14.54 -0.65
C ILE A 191 -1.97 -15.81 -0.41
N THR A 192 -0.69 -15.68 -0.08
CA THR A 192 0.21 -16.80 0.19
C THR A 192 0.85 -16.62 1.56
N THR A 193 0.84 -17.70 2.34
CA THR A 193 1.58 -17.86 3.61
C THR A 193 2.49 -19.07 3.51
N PRO A 194 3.35 -19.32 4.52
CA PRO A 194 4.09 -20.59 4.61
C PRO A 194 3.22 -21.85 4.62
N LYS A 195 1.94 -21.74 5.02
CA LYS A 195 1.07 -22.90 5.24
C LYS A 195 0.06 -23.09 4.12
N GLU A 196 -0.36 -22.02 3.46
CA GLU A 196 -1.49 -22.07 2.53
C GLU A 196 -1.50 -20.96 1.49
N VAL A 197 -2.30 -21.22 0.45
CA VAL A 197 -2.63 -20.26 -0.60
C VAL A 197 -4.14 -20.05 -0.61
N LEU A 198 -4.57 -18.80 -0.58
CA LEU A 198 -5.96 -18.37 -0.71
C LEU A 198 -6.12 -17.53 -1.98
N THR A 199 -7.13 -17.81 -2.79
CA THR A 199 -7.47 -17.01 -3.98
C THR A 199 -8.91 -16.51 -3.92
N GLY A 200 -9.17 -15.37 -4.56
CA GLY A 200 -10.51 -14.83 -4.79
C GLY A 200 -10.52 -13.62 -5.74
N ASP A 201 -11.66 -12.97 -5.92
CA ASP A 201 -11.80 -11.81 -6.80
C ASP A 201 -11.58 -10.48 -6.06
N TYR A 202 -11.92 -10.43 -4.77
CA TYR A 202 -11.78 -9.24 -3.92
C TYR A 202 -11.47 -9.63 -2.48
N GLY A 203 -10.62 -8.85 -1.80
CA GLY A 203 -10.29 -8.99 -0.40
C GLY A 203 -10.37 -7.65 0.32
N ILE A 204 -10.85 -7.66 1.56
CA ILE A 204 -10.89 -6.50 2.43
C ILE A 204 -10.49 -6.89 3.85
N TYR A 205 -9.65 -6.06 4.46
CA TYR A 205 -9.34 -6.11 5.87
C TYR A 205 -9.75 -4.80 6.53
N ARG A 206 -10.45 -4.90 7.66
CA ARG A 206 -10.88 -3.76 8.49
C ARG A 206 -10.17 -3.82 9.82
N ALA A 207 -9.35 -2.81 10.11
CA ALA A 207 -8.57 -2.76 11.34
C ALA A 207 -9.42 -2.55 12.60
N GLU A 208 -10.54 -1.82 12.47
CA GLU A 208 -11.46 -1.54 13.58
C GLU A 208 -12.09 -2.82 14.15
N THR A 209 -12.55 -3.73 13.29
CA THR A 209 -13.11 -5.01 13.70
C THR A 209 -12.06 -6.11 13.75
N ASN A 210 -10.88 -5.88 13.19
CA ASN A 210 -9.80 -6.86 13.01
C ASN A 210 -10.30 -8.11 12.24
N VAL A 211 -11.07 -7.88 11.18
CA VAL A 211 -11.69 -8.92 10.34
C VAL A 211 -11.18 -8.78 8.91
N ALA A 212 -10.73 -9.90 8.34
CA ALA A 212 -10.43 -10.05 6.92
C ALA A 212 -11.52 -10.84 6.22
N GLU A 213 -11.88 -10.44 5.00
CA GLU A 213 -12.85 -11.10 4.16
C GLU A 213 -12.33 -11.20 2.73
N VAL A 214 -12.53 -12.34 2.09
CA VAL A 214 -12.28 -12.54 0.67
C VAL A 214 -13.56 -13.05 0.01
N THR A 215 -13.91 -12.51 -1.14
CA THR A 215 -15.12 -12.83 -1.91
C THR A 215 -14.78 -13.15 -3.37
N GLY A 216 -15.71 -13.86 -4.00
CA GLY A 216 -15.64 -14.25 -5.41
C GLY A 216 -14.74 -15.46 -5.62
N LYS A 217 -15.34 -16.61 -5.93
CA LYS A 217 -14.66 -17.89 -6.25
C LYS A 217 -13.53 -18.21 -5.27
N VAL A 218 -13.84 -18.13 -3.97
CA VAL A 218 -12.84 -18.29 -2.93
C VAL A 218 -12.36 -19.73 -2.88
N LYS A 219 -11.04 -19.90 -2.91
CA LYS A 219 -10.39 -21.20 -2.77
C LYS A 219 -9.21 -21.09 -1.82
N ILE A 220 -9.13 -22.03 -0.88
CA ILE A 220 -8.03 -22.16 0.08
C ILE A 220 -7.39 -23.53 -0.12
N VAL A 221 -6.09 -23.57 -0.29
CA VAL A 221 -5.30 -24.80 -0.44
C VAL A 221 -4.24 -24.84 0.66
N ARG A 222 -4.28 -25.89 1.49
CA ARG A 222 -3.34 -26.13 2.58
C ARG A 222 -2.85 -27.58 2.54
N GLY A 223 -1.63 -27.78 2.06
CA GLY A 223 -1.13 -29.12 1.75
C GLY A 223 -2.07 -29.82 0.76
N PRO A 224 -2.56 -31.03 1.06
CA PRO A 224 -3.53 -31.72 0.20
C PRO A 224 -4.98 -31.24 0.41
N ASN A 225 -5.25 -30.44 1.44
CA ASN A 225 -6.60 -30.02 1.79
C ASN A 225 -7.04 -28.82 0.95
N THR A 226 -8.28 -28.84 0.48
CA THR A 226 -8.86 -27.74 -0.32
C THR A 226 -10.23 -27.36 0.23
N LEU A 227 -10.46 -26.05 0.38
CA LEU A 227 -11.77 -25.49 0.74
C LEU A 227 -12.20 -24.50 -0.35
N GLU A 228 -13.45 -24.60 -0.79
CA GLU A 228 -14.02 -23.76 -1.86
C GLU A 228 -15.38 -23.19 -1.42
N GLY A 229 -15.59 -21.91 -1.70
CA GLY A 229 -16.81 -21.17 -1.36
C GLY A 229 -16.90 -19.83 -2.12
N ASN A 230 -17.92 -19.03 -1.80
CA ASN A 230 -18.06 -17.70 -2.42
C ASN A 230 -17.54 -16.57 -1.55
N ARG A 231 -17.43 -16.81 -0.23
CA ARG A 231 -16.86 -15.87 0.74
C ARG A 231 -16.10 -16.64 1.81
N ALA A 232 -14.92 -16.16 2.18
CA ALA A 232 -14.23 -16.57 3.39
C ALA A 232 -14.03 -15.36 4.29
N GLN A 233 -14.21 -15.54 5.58
CA GLN A 233 -14.00 -14.52 6.60
C GLN A 233 -13.08 -15.07 7.68
N VAL A 234 -12.19 -14.23 8.18
CA VAL A 234 -11.31 -14.53 9.30
C VAL A 234 -11.43 -13.41 10.32
N ASP A 235 -11.87 -13.75 11.53
CA ASP A 235 -11.79 -12.88 12.69
C ASP A 235 -10.44 -13.12 13.38
N LEU A 236 -9.57 -12.11 13.35
CA LEU A 236 -8.22 -12.20 13.90
C LEU A 236 -8.17 -11.98 15.42
N ASN A 237 -9.27 -11.54 16.04
CA ASN A 237 -9.35 -11.47 17.50
C ASN A 237 -9.56 -12.88 18.08
N THR A 238 -10.46 -13.65 17.46
CA THR A 238 -10.84 -14.99 17.92
C THR A 238 -10.06 -16.10 17.21
N ASN A 239 -9.34 -15.77 16.14
CA ASN A 239 -8.72 -16.71 15.20
C ASN A 239 -9.73 -17.70 14.58
N VAL A 240 -11.00 -17.30 14.49
CA VAL A 240 -12.06 -18.10 13.87
C VAL A 240 -12.13 -17.75 12.40
N SER A 241 -12.04 -18.78 11.55
CA SER A 241 -12.25 -18.63 10.11
C SER A 241 -13.51 -19.35 9.68
N SER A 242 -14.31 -18.68 8.86
CA SER A 242 -15.59 -19.17 8.37
C SER A 242 -15.61 -19.11 6.84
N MET A 243 -16.08 -20.17 6.20
CA MET A 243 -16.32 -20.21 4.76
C MET A 243 -17.81 -20.30 4.49
N PHE A 244 -18.29 -19.52 3.53
CA PHE A 244 -19.69 -19.40 3.19
C PHE A 244 -19.89 -19.67 1.70
N GLY A 245 -21.00 -20.34 1.39
CA GLY A 245 -21.52 -20.43 0.02
C GLY A 245 -22.16 -19.11 -0.42
N GLY A 246 -22.56 -19.04 -1.68
CA GLY A 246 -23.37 -17.91 -2.18
C GLY A 246 -24.79 -17.91 -1.63
N GLU A 247 -25.47 -16.77 -1.79
CA GLU A 247 -26.90 -16.66 -1.50
C GLU A 247 -27.69 -17.74 -2.25
N GLY A 248 -28.61 -18.42 -1.56
CA GLY A 248 -29.39 -19.53 -2.11
C GLY A 248 -28.70 -20.89 -2.02
N THR A 249 -28.48 -21.57 -3.16
CA THR A 249 -27.98 -22.95 -3.27
C THR A 249 -26.45 -23.09 -3.13
N GLY A 250 -25.77 -22.02 -2.69
CA GLY A 250 -24.33 -22.00 -2.56
C GLY A 250 -23.82 -23.02 -1.55
N ARG A 251 -23.24 -24.12 -2.02
CA ARG A 251 -22.60 -25.12 -1.16
C ARG A 251 -21.15 -24.75 -0.92
N VAL A 252 -20.72 -24.83 0.33
CA VAL A 252 -19.30 -24.88 0.67
C VAL A 252 -18.79 -26.30 0.39
N ARG A 253 -17.61 -26.41 -0.21
CA ARG A 253 -16.97 -27.71 -0.46
C ARG A 253 -15.65 -27.76 0.29
N ALA A 254 -15.45 -28.83 1.05
CA ALA A 254 -14.16 -29.11 1.68
C ALA A 254 -13.71 -30.52 1.31
N VAL A 255 -12.45 -30.66 0.93
CA VAL A 255 -11.79 -31.94 0.68
C VAL A 255 -10.63 -32.03 1.65
N PHE A 256 -10.69 -33.01 2.55
CA PHE A 256 -9.67 -33.26 3.56
C PHE A 256 -9.04 -34.64 3.33
N PHE A 257 -7.72 -34.72 3.51
CA PHE A 257 -6.97 -35.97 3.46
C PHE A 257 -6.42 -36.29 4.86
N PRO A 258 -7.09 -37.16 5.63
CA PRO A 258 -6.61 -37.58 6.95
C PRO A 258 -5.25 -38.29 6.84
N GLY A 259 -4.28 -37.92 7.68
CA GLY A 259 -2.99 -38.62 7.81
C GLY A 259 -1.82 -38.10 6.96
N SER A 260 -1.93 -36.89 6.39
CA SER A 260 -0.93 -36.31 5.48
C SER A 260 0.13 -35.42 6.13
N GLU A 261 0.09 -35.21 7.45
CA GLU A 261 1.24 -34.66 8.18
C GLU A 261 2.26 -35.77 8.41
N LYS A 262 3.48 -35.61 7.88
CA LYS A 262 4.60 -36.46 8.31
C LYS A 262 4.73 -36.31 9.82
N LYS A 263 4.59 -37.43 10.52
CA LYS A 263 4.92 -37.54 11.95
C LYS A 263 6.34 -36.98 12.14
N PRO A 264 6.57 -36.02 13.03
CA PRO A 264 7.94 -35.64 13.40
C PRO A 264 8.64 -36.92 13.89
N GLU A 265 9.78 -37.25 13.29
CA GLU A 265 10.72 -38.23 13.86
C GLU A 265 11.34 -37.68 15.15
#